data_AF-A0A6L3NNA7-F1
#
_entry.id   AF-A0A6L3NNA7-F1
#
_cell.length_a   1.000
_cell.length_b   1.000
_cell.length_c   1.000
_cell.angle_alpha   90.00
_cell.angle_beta   90.00
_cell.angle_gamma   90.00
#
_symmetry.space_group_name_H-M   'P 1'
#
loop_
_entity.id
_entity.type
_entity.pdbx_description
1 polymer ?
#
loop_
_entity_poly.entity_id
_entity_poly.type
_entity_poly.pdbx_seq_one_letter_code
_entity_poly.pdbx_strand_id
1 'polypeptide(L)' 'MPNLALKSTSTANGLALRIRNTTTNTDVTFGRNNTFSMGTPVGGTVVLPLQAYYVRTGGALRAGTVAADANFSVTFQ' A
#
# COMPACT_ATOMS: atom_id res chain seq x y z
N MET A 1 -11.46 -0.04 -4.29
CA MET A 1 -10.18 0.40 -3.68
C MET A 1 -9.06 -0.41 -4.32
N PRO A 2 -8.06 0.22 -4.97
CA PRO A 2 -7.03 -0.51 -5.68
C PRO A 2 -6.10 -1.22 -4.69
N ASN A 3 -5.89 -2.52 -4.90
CA ASN A 3 -4.93 -3.29 -4.14
C ASN A 3 -3.52 -3.05 -4.70
N LEU A 4 -2.50 -3.25 -3.87
CA LEU A 4 -1.13 -3.37 -4.36
C LEU A 4 -1.01 -4.68 -5.15
N ALA A 5 -0.62 -4.56 -6.42
CA ALA A 5 -0.47 -5.71 -7.30
C ALA A 5 0.66 -6.62 -6.81
N LEU A 6 0.39 -7.92 -6.77
CA LEU A 6 1.41 -8.91 -6.45
C LEU A 6 2.34 -9.11 -7.65
N LYS A 7 3.61 -9.38 -7.38
CA LYS A 7 4.58 -9.78 -8.41
C LYS A 7 4.10 -11.07 -9.08
N SER A 8 4.36 -11.22 -10.37
CA SER A 8 4.02 -12.43 -11.14
C SER A 8 4.70 -13.71 -10.61
N THR A 9 5.75 -13.57 -9.79
CA THR A 9 6.42 -14.68 -9.10
C THR A 9 5.73 -15.13 -7.80
N SER A 10 4.69 -14.43 -7.35
CA SER A 10 3.89 -14.83 -6.19
C SER A 10 3.06 -16.08 -6.53
N THR A 11 3.07 -17.07 -5.65
CA THR A 11 2.36 -18.35 -5.88
C THR A 11 1.03 -18.46 -5.13
N ALA A 12 0.78 -17.57 -4.16
CA ALA A 12 -0.49 -17.51 -3.45
C ALA A 12 -1.62 -17.00 -4.35
N ASN A 13 -2.86 -17.43 -4.06
CA ASN A 13 -4.08 -16.99 -4.76
C ASN A 13 -5.18 -16.61 -3.76
N GLY A 14 -6.10 -15.75 -4.18
CA GLY A 14 -7.30 -15.35 -3.42
C GLY A 14 -7.05 -14.19 -2.46
N LEU A 15 -5.89 -13.56 -2.53
CA LEU A 15 -5.49 -12.46 -1.67
C LEU A 15 -4.70 -11.39 -2.44
N ALA A 16 -4.65 -10.19 -1.86
CA ALA A 16 -3.82 -9.09 -2.30
C ALA A 16 -3.26 -8.34 -1.08
N LEU A 17 -2.41 -7.35 -1.31
CA LEU A 17 -1.89 -6.46 -0.28
C LEU A 17 -2.56 -5.09 -0.37
N ARG A 18 -2.70 -4.43 0.77
CA ARG A 18 -3.02 -3.02 0.88
C ARG A 18 -2.06 -2.35 1.84
N ILE A 19 -1.92 -1.03 1.68
CA ILE A 19 -1.20 -0.18 2.60
C ILE A 19 -2.18 0.88 3.12
N ARG A 20 -2.14 1.18 4.41
CA ARG A 20 -3.00 2.16 5.06
C ARG A 20 -2.17 3.22 5.75
N ASN A 21 -2.57 4.49 5.61
CA ASN A 21 -2.13 5.54 6.52
C ASN A 21 -2.88 5.38 7.85
N THR A 22 -2.15 5.09 8.92
CA THR A 22 -2.77 4.79 10.22
C THR A 22 -3.27 6.03 10.96
N THR A 23 -2.78 7.22 10.61
CA THR A 23 -3.29 8.49 11.16
C THR A 23 -4.70 8.80 10.67
N THR A 24 -4.93 8.66 9.37
CA THR A 24 -6.23 8.97 8.74
C THR A 24 -7.15 7.75 8.62
N ASN A 25 -6.63 6.54 8.90
CA ASN A 25 -7.29 5.26 8.68
C ASN A 25 -7.77 5.07 7.23
N THR A 26 -7.04 5.63 6.26
CA THR A 26 -7.35 5.53 4.83
C THR A 26 -6.36 4.65 4.09
N ASP A 27 -6.86 3.75 3.26
CA ASP A 27 -6.02 2.95 2.36
C ASP A 27 -5.35 3.85 1.31
N VAL A 28 -4.08 3.56 1.01
CA VAL A 28 -3.30 4.21 -0.03
C VAL A 28 -3.81 3.75 -1.39
N THR A 29 -4.20 4.71 -2.23
CA THR A 29 -4.60 4.44 -3.62
C THR A 29 -3.35 4.31 -4.50
N PHE A 30 -3.11 3.12 -5.06
CA PHE A 30 -2.01 2.90 -6.00
C PHE A 30 -2.41 3.28 -7.43
N GLY A 31 -1.46 3.84 -8.19
CA GLY A 31 -1.65 4.27 -9.58
C GLY A 31 -0.95 5.59 -9.89
N ARG A 32 -0.86 5.98 -11.17
CA ARG A 32 -0.29 7.27 -11.57
C ARG A 32 -1.13 8.42 -10.99
N ASN A 33 -0.45 9.45 -10.48
CA ASN A 33 -1.03 10.71 -9.97
C ASN A 33 -1.87 10.62 -8.69
N ASN A 34 -1.81 9.51 -7.93
CA ASN A 34 -2.36 9.49 -6.59
C ASN A 34 -1.35 10.11 -5.62
N THR A 35 -1.64 11.33 -5.17
CA THR A 35 -0.86 12.01 -4.12
C THR A 35 -1.72 12.16 -2.87
N PHE A 36 -1.06 12.19 -1.72
CA PHE A 36 -1.68 12.53 -0.45
C PHE A 36 -0.68 13.31 0.39
N SER A 37 -1.18 14.17 1.29
CA SER A 37 -0.31 14.95 2.17
C SER A 37 0.39 14.04 3.19
N MET A 38 1.69 14.24 3.37
CA MET A 38 2.44 13.64 4.47
C MET A 38 2.23 14.38 5.80
N GLY A 39 1.51 15.52 5.79
CA GLY A 39 1.33 16.40 6.93
C GLY A 39 2.37 17.52 7.00
N THR A 40 2.31 18.31 8.07
CA THR A 40 3.26 19.41 8.32
C THR A 40 4.52 18.88 9.00
N PRO A 41 5.72 19.30 8.57
CA PRO A 41 6.95 18.95 9.27
C PRO A 41 6.96 19.47 10.72
N VAL A 42 7.36 18.63 11.67
CA VAL A 42 7.60 19.01 13.07
C VAL A 42 9.10 18.87 13.34
N GLY A 43 9.76 19.96 13.70
CA GLY A 43 11.22 19.97 13.88
C GLY A 43 11.99 19.60 12.59
N GLY A 44 11.43 19.95 11.42
CA GLY A 44 12.02 19.64 10.11
C GLY A 44 11.80 18.20 9.62
N THR A 45 11.13 17.34 10.39
CA THR A 45 10.81 15.96 10.00
C THR A 45 9.32 15.82 9.76
N VAL A 46 8.95 15.09 8.71
CA VAL A 46 7.58 14.63 8.49
C VAL A 46 7.56 13.10 8.56
N VAL A 47 6.60 12.55 9.32
CA VAL A 47 6.45 11.10 9.48
C VAL A 47 5.11 10.69 8.89
N LEU A 48 5.16 9.75 7.95
CA LEU A 48 3.97 9.12 7.39
C LEU A 48 3.87 7.69 7.93
N PRO A 49 2.95 7.41 8.87
CA PRO A 49 2.83 6.08 9.44
C PRO A 49 1.99 5.18 8.51
N LEU A 50 2.62 4.10 8.04
CA LEU A 50 2.01 3.17 7.10
C LEU A 50 1.92 1.75 7.69
N GLN A 51 0.82 1.06 7.40
CA GLN A 51 0.62 -0.35 7.73
C GLN A 51 0.29 -1.13 6.46
N ALA A 52 1.03 -2.21 6.20
CA ALA A 52 0.68 -3.18 5.15
C ALA A 52 -0.14 -4.34 5.72
N TYR A 53 -1.15 -4.80 4.98
CA TYR A 53 -1.99 -5.93 5.41
C TYR A 53 -2.59 -6.69 4.22
N TYR A 54 -2.92 -7.96 4.44
CA TYR A 54 -3.57 -8.82 3.45
C TYR A 54 -5.07 -8.53 3.34
N VAL A 55 -5.61 -8.61 2.13
CA VAL A 55 -7.06 -8.58 1.87
C VAL A 55 -7.46 -9.73 0.98
N ARG A 56 -8.63 -10.32 1.25
CA ARG A 56 -9.20 -11.37 0.40
C ARG A 56 -9.81 -10.74 -0.85
N THR A 57 -9.54 -11.32 -2.02
CA THR A 57 -10.02 -10.80 -3.32
C THR A 57 -11.27 -11.51 -3.85
N GLY A 58 -11.83 -12.45 -3.08
CA GLY A 58 -13.06 -13.19 -3.43
C GLY A 58 -12.84 -14.52 -4.15
N GLY A 59 -11.61 -14.81 -4.61
CA GLY A 59 -11.25 -16.10 -5.21
C GLY A 59 -10.99 -17.23 -4.20
N ALA A 60 -10.75 -18.44 -4.74
CA ALA A 60 -10.28 -19.57 -3.95
C ALA A 60 -8.92 -19.25 -3.31
N LEU A 61 -8.80 -19.49 -2.01
CA LEU A 61 -7.54 -19.28 -1.29
C LEU A 61 -6.59 -20.44 -1.59
N ARG A 62 -5.38 -20.09 -2.03
CA ARG A 62 -4.27 -21.04 -2.20
C ARG A 62 -3.06 -20.51 -1.46
N ALA A 63 -2.47 -21.35 -0.61
CA ALA A 63 -1.22 -21.05 0.07
C ALA A 63 -0.07 -20.88 -0.93
N GLY A 64 0.89 -20.03 -0.59
CA GLY A 64 2.05 -19.74 -1.43
C GLY A 64 2.79 -18.50 -0.96
N THR A 65 3.76 -18.08 -1.76
CA THR A 65 4.53 -16.86 -1.52
C THR A 65 3.72 -15.63 -1.94
N VAL A 66 3.88 -14.54 -1.21
CA VAL A 66 3.32 -13.23 -1.53
C VAL A 66 4.45 -12.23 -1.57
N ALA A 67 4.66 -11.61 -2.73
CA ALA A 67 5.63 -10.55 -2.91
C ALA A 67 4.99 -9.41 -3.71
N ALA A 68 5.28 -8.17 -3.32
CA ALA A 68 4.83 -6.98 -4.02
C ALA A 68 5.85 -5.85 -3.83
N ASP A 69 6.01 -5.01 -4.85
CA ASP A 69 6.85 -3.83 -4.80
C ASP A 69 5.99 -2.59 -5.02
N ALA A 70 6.24 -1.53 -4.26
CA ALA A 70 5.61 -0.23 -4.44
C ALA A 70 6.70 0.85 -4.51
N ASN A 71 6.62 1.68 -5.55
CA ASN A 71 7.48 2.86 -5.67
C ASN A 71 6.72 4.09 -5.17
N PHE A 72 7.42 4.97 -4.47
CA PHE A 72 6.89 6.27 -4.06
C PHE A 72 7.87 7.37 -4.46
N SER A 73 7.32 8.57 -4.64
CA SER A 73 8.08 9.80 -4.85
C SER A 73 7.59 10.84 -3.86
N VAL A 74 8.51 11.65 -3.35
CA VAL A 74 8.20 12.79 -2.48
C VAL A 74 8.36 14.06 -3.29
N THR A 75 7.32 14.91 -3.25
CA THR A 75 7.35 16.24 -3.86
C THR A 75 7.19 17.26 -2.74
N PHE A 76 8.06 18.27 -2.73
CA PHE A 76 7.97 19.41 -1.82
C PHE A 76 7.21 20.53 -2.53
N GLN A 77 6.24 21.13 -1.83
CA GLN A 77 5.45 22.26 -2.30
C GLN A 77 5.66 23.46 -1.38
#